data_AF-A0A7R6X626-F1
#
_entry.id   AF-A0A7R6X626-F1
#
_cell.length_a   1.000
_cell.length_b   1.000
_cell.length_c   1.000
_cell.angle_alpha   90.00
_cell.angle_beta   90.00
_cell.angle_gamma   90.00
#
_symmetry.space_group_name_H-M   'P 1'
#
loop_
_entity.id
_entity.type
_entity.pdbx_description
1 polymer ?
#
loop_
_entity_poly.entity_id
_entity_poly.type
_entity_poly.pdbx_seq_one_letter_code
_entity_poly.pdbx_strand_id
1 'polypeptide(L)'
;MLESPPTGMSTYDSFVNFVQAVLDGQGVGLLGPPLMEQFLAGGVLVPALEAPRVQQGMYFLCQRHGATPSQSVREFSDWLLKELTPVEVESTQRTSPQS
;
A
#
# COMPACT_ATOMS: atom_id res chain seq x y z
N MET A 1 21.79 -30.40 -6.55
CA MET A 1 22.35 -29.10 -6.98
C MET A 1 21.34 -28.06 -6.52
N LEU A 2 21.59 -27.37 -5.40
CA LEU A 2 20.71 -26.26 -4.97
C LEU A 2 21.20 -25.01 -5.72
N GLU A 3 20.32 -24.39 -6.50
CA GLU A 3 20.59 -23.11 -7.16
C GLU A 3 20.89 -22.04 -6.10
N SER A 4 22.02 -21.33 -6.26
CA SER A 4 22.32 -20.13 -5.49
C SER A 4 21.26 -19.07 -5.80
N PRO A 5 20.78 -18.29 -4.81
CA PRO A 5 19.83 -17.22 -5.08
C PRO A 5 20.46 -16.25 -6.10
N PRO A 6 19.67 -15.70 -7.03
CA PRO A 6 20.18 -14.79 -8.04
C PRO A 6 20.94 -13.63 -7.38
N THR A 7 22.24 -13.58 -7.66
CA THR A 7 23.17 -12.55 -7.19
C THR A 7 22.78 -11.20 -7.80
N GLY A 8 21.85 -10.49 -7.17
CA GLY A 8 21.38 -9.19 -7.65
C GLY A 8 20.03 -8.74 -7.10
N MET A 9 19.29 -9.61 -6.39
CA MET A 9 18.01 -9.20 -5.81
C MET A 9 18.24 -8.62 -4.41
N SER A 10 18.15 -7.29 -4.28
CA SER A 10 18.14 -6.61 -3.00
C SER A 10 16.84 -6.97 -2.25
N THR A 11 16.97 -7.55 -1.06
CA THR A 11 15.85 -7.80 -0.16
C THR A 11 15.77 -6.69 0.88
N TYR A 12 14.57 -6.23 1.17
CA TYR A 12 14.33 -5.14 2.13
C TYR A 12 13.37 -5.64 3.22
N ASP A 13 13.77 -5.48 4.48
CA ASP A 13 12.94 -5.85 5.64
C ASP A 13 11.95 -4.75 6.04
N SER A 14 12.09 -3.55 5.47
CA SER A 14 11.22 -2.41 5.72
C SER A 14 10.57 -1.96 4.43
N PHE A 15 9.25 -1.76 4.47
CA PHE A 15 8.47 -1.21 3.37
C PHE A 15 9.01 0.15 2.89
N VAL A 16 9.50 0.99 3.82
CA VAL A 16 10.04 2.31 3.47
C VAL A 16 11.30 2.19 2.63
N ASN A 17 12.25 1.33 3.03
CA ASN A 17 13.49 1.12 2.29
C ASN A 17 13.23 0.51 0.91
N PHE A 18 12.26 -0.40 0.83
CA PHE A 18 11.82 -0.99 -0.43
C PHE A 18 11.23 0.07 -1.37
N VAL A 19 10.32 0.91 -0.87
CA VAL A 19 9.72 2.00 -1.66
C VAL A 19 10.79 2.95 -2.19
N GLN A 20 11.75 3.35 -1.35
CA GLN A 20 12.83 4.23 -1.78
C GLN A 20 13.66 3.61 -2.90
N ALA A 21 14.03 2.33 -2.80
CA ALA A 21 14.77 1.66 -3.86
C ALA A 21 14.00 1.62 -5.19
N VAL A 22 12.69 1.42 -5.16
CA VAL A 22 11.84 1.47 -6.35
C VAL A 22 11.79 2.89 -6.93
N LEU A 23 11.63 3.91 -6.08
CA LEU A 23 11.66 5.31 -6.51
C LEU A 23 13.01 5.73 -7.10
N ASP A 24 14.11 5.17 -6.59
CA ASP A 24 15.47 5.36 -7.11
C ASP A 24 15.73 4.58 -8.41
N GLY A 25 14.74 3.85 -8.93
CA GLY A 25 14.85 3.10 -10.18
C GLY A 25 15.65 1.80 -10.07
N GLN A 26 15.83 1.26 -8.86
CA GLN A 26 16.58 0.00 -8.64
C GLN A 26 15.80 -1.25 -9.07
N GLY A 27 14.53 -1.10 -9.47
CA GLY A 27 13.74 -2.21 -10.01
C GLY A 27 12.23 -1.97 -9.98
N VAL A 28 11.48 -3.07 -10.10
CA VAL A 28 10.01 -3.09 -10.03
C VAL A 28 9.58 -3.64 -8.67
N GLY A 29 8.55 -3.03 -8.07
CA GLY A 29 8.01 -3.47 -6.78
C GLY A 29 6.50 -3.67 -6.79
N LEU A 30 6.04 -4.69 -6.05
CA LEU A 30 4.62 -4.88 -5.78
C LEU A 30 4.20 -3.95 -4.63
N LEU A 31 3.73 -2.76 -4.98
CA LEU A 31 3.32 -1.70 -4.07
C LEU A 31 1.84 -1.36 -4.30
N GLY A 32 1.17 -0.73 -3.34
CA GLY A 32 -0.26 -0.42 -3.47
C GLY A 32 -0.77 0.73 -2.62
N PRO A 33 -2.08 1.02 -2.72
CA PRO A 33 -2.74 2.10 -2.01
C PRO A 33 -2.68 1.99 -0.48
N PRO A 34 -2.82 3.12 0.25
CA PRO A 34 -2.96 4.48 -0.27
C PRO A 34 -1.62 5.14 -0.60
N LEU A 35 -0.51 4.64 -0.06
CA LEU A 35 0.78 5.34 -0.07
C LEU A 35 1.34 5.60 -1.47
N MET A 36 1.03 4.72 -2.43
CA MET A 36 1.56 4.84 -3.79
C MET A 36 0.69 5.68 -4.74
N GLU A 37 -0.52 6.06 -4.32
CA GLU A 37 -1.47 6.74 -5.22
C GLU A 37 -0.93 8.08 -5.70
N GLN A 38 -0.31 8.86 -4.81
CA GLN A 38 0.31 10.14 -5.16
C GLN A 38 1.46 9.99 -6.16
N PHE A 39 2.25 8.91 -6.08
CA PHE A 39 3.39 8.68 -6.97
C PHE A 39 2.95 8.20 -8.35
N LEU A 40 1.87 7.42 -8.40
CA LEU A 40 1.22 7.04 -9.65
C LEU A 40 0.54 8.24 -10.32
N ALA A 41 -0.21 9.05 -9.54
CA ALA A 41 -0.88 10.25 -10.05
C ALA A 41 0.11 11.31 -10.54
N GLY A 42 1.27 11.43 -9.87
CA GLY A 42 2.35 12.32 -10.27
C GLY A 42 3.24 11.79 -11.40
N GLY A 43 3.03 10.56 -11.87
CA GLY A 43 3.84 9.94 -12.94
C GLY A 43 5.27 9.56 -12.52
N VAL A 44 5.59 9.60 -11.22
CA VAL A 44 6.87 9.13 -10.67
C VAL A 44 6.96 7.61 -10.75
N LEU A 45 5.83 6.94 -10.51
CA LEU A 45 5.69 5.50 -10.73
C LEU A 45 4.74 5.24 -11.89
N VAL A 46 4.98 4.14 -12.59
CA VAL A 46 4.11 3.64 -13.65
C VAL A 46 3.74 2.18 -13.38
N PRO A 47 2.52 1.73 -13.74
CA PRO A 47 2.17 0.31 -13.65
C PRO A 47 3.12 -0.52 -14.51
N ALA A 48 3.79 -1.49 -13.90
CA ALA A 48 4.71 -2.38 -14.63
C ALA A 48 3.95 -3.46 -15.43
N LEU A 49 2.73 -3.80 -15.03
CA LEU A 49 1.90 -4.82 -15.66
C LEU A 49 0.44 -4.33 -15.74
N GLU A 50 -0.21 -4.60 -16.87
CA GLU A 50 -1.66 -4.48 -17.01
C GLU A 50 -2.33 -5.74 -16.46
N ALA A 51 -2.38 -5.84 -15.14
CA ALA A 51 -2.99 -6.96 -14.43
C ALA A 51 -3.95 -6.45 -13.33
N PRO A 52 -4.94 -7.26 -12.92
CA PRO A 52 -5.77 -6.94 -11.76
C PRO A 52 -4.89 -6.67 -10.54
N ARG A 53 -5.25 -5.65 -9.75
CA ARG A 53 -4.55 -5.36 -8.50
C ARG A 53 -4.68 -6.56 -7.55
N VAL A 54 -3.55 -6.99 -6.99
CA VAL A 54 -3.55 -7.96 -5.89
C VAL A 54 -4.25 -7.31 -4.70
N GLN A 55 -5.23 -8.00 -4.10
CA GLN A 55 -5.85 -7.55 -2.86
C GLN A 55 -4.77 -7.47 -1.78
N GLN A 56 -4.51 -6.26 -1.28
CA GLN A 56 -3.62 -6.06 -0.15
C GLN A 56 -4.37 -6.36 1.16
N GLY A 57 -3.62 -6.77 2.17
CA GLY A 57 -4.17 -7.02 3.50
C GLY A 57 -4.78 -5.76 4.12
N MET A 58 -5.64 -5.97 5.12
CA MET A 58 -6.26 -4.88 5.87
C MET A 58 -5.34 -4.40 7.00
N TYR A 59 -5.40 -3.11 7.33
CA TYR A 59 -4.81 -2.60 8.56
C TYR A 59 -5.77 -2.82 9.72
N PHE A 60 -5.24 -3.27 10.86
CA PHE A 60 -6.02 -3.54 12.06
C PHE A 60 -5.54 -2.67 13.22
N LEU A 61 -6.49 -2.03 13.90
CA LEU A 61 -6.23 -1.38 15.18
C LEU A 61 -6.29 -2.44 16.29
N CYS A 62 -5.13 -2.82 16.82
CA CYS A 62 -5.02 -3.87 17.83
C CYS A 62 -4.82 -3.28 19.24
N GLN A 63 -5.54 -3.83 20.21
CA GLN A 63 -5.37 -3.50 21.63
C GLN A 63 -4.98 -4.74 22.44
N ARG A 64 -4.26 -4.55 23.55
CA ARG A 64 -3.85 -5.66 24.41
C ARG A 64 -5.08 -6.38 24.97
N HIS A 65 -5.13 -7.70 24.80
CA HIS A 65 -6.19 -8.51 25.36
C HIS A 65 -6.24 -8.38 26.90
N GLY A 66 -7.42 -8.18 27.45
CA GLY A 66 -7.63 -8.02 28.90
C GLY A 66 -7.25 -6.65 29.49
N ALA A 67 -6.70 -5.72 28.70
CA ALA A 67 -6.46 -4.36 29.14
C ALA A 67 -7.72 -3.51 28.98
N THR A 68 -8.07 -2.73 30.01
CA THR A 68 -9.07 -1.66 29.86
C THR A 68 -8.38 -0.47 29.19
N PRO A 69 -8.81 -0.04 27.98
CA PRO A 69 -8.20 1.11 27.34
C PRO A 69 -8.47 2.36 28.17
N SER A 70 -7.41 3.15 28.40
CA SER A 70 -7.52 4.45 29.05
C SER A 70 -8.40 5.39 28.22
N GLN A 71 -8.89 6.46 28.84
CA GLN A 71 -9.70 7.45 28.14
C GLN A 71 -8.98 7.99 26.89
N SER A 72 -7.69 8.33 26.99
CA SER A 72 -6.90 8.82 25.86
C SER A 72 -6.76 7.81 24.72
N VAL A 73 -6.69 6.51 25.01
CA VAL A 73 -6.66 5.47 23.96
C VAL A 73 -7.98 5.41 23.20
N ARG A 74 -9.11 5.58 23.90
CA ARG A 74 -10.44 5.61 23.29
C ARG A 74 -10.60 6.84 22.42
N GLU A 75 -10.27 8.02 22.96
CA GLU A 75 -10.33 9.29 22.23
C GLU A 75 -9.46 9.26 20.96
N PHE A 76 -8.24 8.72 21.04
CA PHE A 76 -7.38 8.56 19.87
C PHE A 76 -7.95 7.55 18.85
N SER A 77 -8.47 6.42 19.31
CA SER A 77 -9.07 5.41 18.42
C SER A 77 -10.29 5.97 17.69
N ASP A 78 -11.15 6.71 18.41
CA ASP A 78 -12.33 7.35 17.86
C ASP A 78 -11.97 8.46 16.86
N TRP A 79 -10.92 9.24 17.15
CA TRP A 79 -10.38 10.21 16.20
C TRP A 79 -9.83 9.52 14.95
N LEU A 80 -8.99 8.49 15.11
CA LEU A 80 -8.37 7.78 13.99
C LEU A 80 -9.43 7.17 13.07
N LEU A 81 -10.47 6.54 13.63
CA LEU A 81 -11.56 5.97 12.84
C LEU A 81 -12.35 7.02 12.06
N LYS A 82 -12.45 8.26 12.56
CA LYS A 82 -13.08 9.37 11.83
C LYS A 82 -12.23 9.82 10.64
N GLU A 83 -10.91 9.95 10.82
CA GLU A 83 -9.98 10.33 9.74
C GLU A 83 -9.91 9.29 8.61
N LEU A 84 -10.19 8.02 8.92
CA LEU A 84 -10.16 6.92 7.96
C LEU A 84 -11.44 6.78 7.12
N THR A 85 -12.45 7.63 7.33
CA THR A 85 -13.70 7.58 6.55
C THR A 85 -13.38 7.88 5.08
N PRO A 86 -13.63 6.94 4.15
CA PRO A 86 -13.22 7.12 2.76
C PRO A 86 -13.96 8.29 2.12
N VAL A 87 -13.21 9.18 1.48
CA VAL A 87 -13.73 10.00 0.38
C VAL A 87 -14.16 9.01 -0.70
N GLU A 88 -15.45 8.99 -1.05
CA GLU A 88 -15.98 8.18 -2.15
C GLU A 88 -15.17 8.47 -3.42
N VAL A 89 -14.25 7.57 -3.77
CA VAL A 89 -13.53 7.66 -5.04
C VAL A 89 -14.47 7.12 -6.11
N GLU A 90 -15.29 8.02 -6.64
CA GLU A 90 -16.25 7.75 -7.70
C GLU A 90 -15.54 7.03 -8.86
N SER A 91 -15.83 5.74 -9.00
CA SER A 91 -15.29 4.90 -10.05
C SER A 91 -15.97 5.30 -11.36
N THR A 92 -15.42 6.31 -12.04
CA THR A 92 -15.87 6.67 -13.39
C THR A 92 -15.54 5.51 -14.34
N GLN A 93 -16.51 4.62 -14.55
CA GLN A 93 -16.55 3.70 -15.68
C GLN A 93 -16.52 4.54 -16.97
N ARG A 94 -15.33 4.74 -17.56
CA ARG A 94 -15.24 5.12 -18.97
C ARG A 94 -15.56 3.88 -19.79
N THR A 95 -16.78 3.86 -20.29
CA THR A 95 -17.29 2.96 -21.31
C THR A 95 -16.36 2.94 -22.53
N SER A 96 -15.89 1.75 -22.91
CA SER A 96 -15.21 1.53 -24.19
C SER A 96 -16.21 1.70 -25.34
N PRO A 97 -15.92 2.47 -26.40
CA PRO A 97 -16.68 2.38 -27.63
C PRO A 97 -16.20 1.17 -28.42
N GLN A 98 -17.16 0.30 -28.72
CA GLN A 98 -17.04 -0.86 -29.59
C GLN A 98 -17.01 -0.38 -31.06
N SER A 99 -16.08 -0.87 -31.88
CA SER A 99 -16.19 -0.96 -33.35
C SER A 99 -15.20 -1.98 -33.89
#